data_AF-A0A932VA68-F1
#
_entry.id   AF-A0A932VA68-F1
#
_cell.length_a   1.000
_cell.length_b   1.000
_cell.length_c   1.000
_cell.angle_alpha   90.00
_cell.angle_beta   90.00
_cell.angle_gamma   90.00
#
_symmetry.space_group_name_H-M   'P 1'
#
loop_
_entity.id
_entity.type
_entity.pdbx_description
1 polymer ?
#
loop_
_entity_poly.entity_id
_entity_poly.type
_entity_poly.pdbx_seq_one_letter_code
_entity_poly.pdbx_strand_id
1 'polypeptide(L)'
;MKAFLMHRDQDFDPQQKLLNIYKDRDFDRQRKLPSNEPALVQDLELNTLFNAMALGDEFSLEVAKKAVLSGLSDPDAIRYRQNILKRVVT
;
A
#
# COMPACT_ATOMS: atom_id res chain seq x y z
N MET A 1 -5.32 45.45 23.09
CA MET A 1 -6.36 44.50 22.62
C MET A 1 -5.72 43.13 22.48
N LYS A 2 -6.06 42.20 23.38
CA LYS A 2 -5.54 40.83 23.45
C LYS A 2 -6.47 39.96 22.60
N ALA A 3 -6.12 39.70 21.35
CA ALA A 3 -6.82 38.71 20.53
C ALA A 3 -6.16 37.35 20.75
N PHE A 4 -6.64 36.64 21.77
CA PHE A 4 -6.55 35.19 21.84
C PHE A 4 -7.55 34.60 20.84
N LEU A 5 -7.20 33.42 20.28
CA LEU A 5 -8.01 32.49 19.46
C LEU A 5 -7.83 32.59 17.94
N MET A 6 -6.81 31.88 17.44
CA MET A 6 -7.06 30.77 16.51
C MET A 6 -6.03 29.66 16.80
N HIS A 7 -6.51 28.55 17.34
CA HIS A 7 -5.75 27.31 17.41
C HIS A 7 -5.43 26.78 16.01
N ARG A 8 -4.39 25.92 15.99
CA ARG A 8 -4.03 24.92 14.97
C ARG A 8 -3.05 25.41 13.90
N ASP A 9 -1.80 25.05 14.11
CA ASP A 9 -1.31 23.84 13.45
C ASP A 9 -0.67 22.95 14.52
N GLN A 10 -1.41 21.92 14.94
CA GLN A 10 -0.82 20.79 15.67
C GLN A 10 0.27 20.21 14.77
N ASP A 11 1.48 20.10 15.29
CA ASP A 11 2.53 19.15 14.91
C ASP A 11 2.33 18.56 13.51
N PHE A 12 2.71 19.33 12.48
CA PHE A 12 2.72 18.81 11.12
C PHE A 12 3.74 17.68 11.05
N ASP A 13 3.29 16.47 11.29
CA ASP A 13 4.03 15.26 11.01
C ASP A 13 3.78 14.92 9.53
N PRO A 14 4.78 15.06 8.65
CA PRO A 14 4.65 14.66 7.26
C PRO A 14 4.18 13.21 7.12
N GLN A 15 4.51 12.33 8.07
CA GLN A 15 4.08 10.93 8.06
C GLN A 15 2.59 10.81 8.36
N GLN A 16 2.03 11.60 9.28
CA GLN A 16 0.60 11.63 9.55
C GLN A 16 -0.20 12.18 8.37
N LYS A 17 0.34 13.18 7.66
CA LYS A 17 -0.29 13.71 6.44
C LYS A 17 -0.27 12.69 5.30
N LEU A 18 0.85 12.00 5.09
CA LEU A 18 0.95 10.89 4.12
C LEU A 18 -0.02 9.76 4.48
N LEU A 19 -0.09 9.38 5.76
CA LEU A 19 -1.06 8.40 6.27
C LEU A 19 -2.50 8.78 5.91
N ASN A 20 -2.90 10.04 6.12
CA ASN A 20 -4.25 10.49 5.79
C ASN A 20 -4.51 10.51 4.27
N ILE A 21 -3.53 10.93 3.46
CA ILE A 21 -3.65 10.97 1.99
C ILE A 21 -3.73 9.56 1.38
N TYR A 22 -2.98 8.59 1.94
CA TYR A 22 -2.88 7.24 1.40
C TYR A 22 -3.80 6.22 2.08
N LYS A 23 -4.37 6.51 3.27
CA LYS A 23 -5.47 5.74 3.86
C LYS A 23 -6.68 5.68 2.93
N ASP A 24 -7.03 6.82 2.34
CA ASP A 24 -8.20 6.90 1.45
C ASP A 24 -7.92 6.34 0.05
N ARG A 25 -6.67 5.95 -0.24
CA ARG A 25 -6.24 5.26 -1.48
C ARG A 25 -5.90 3.79 -1.21
N ASP A 26 -6.63 3.18 -0.28
CA ASP A 26 -6.48 1.77 0.02
C ASP A 26 -6.70 0.89 -1.22
N PHE A 27 -6.08 -0.28 -1.15
CA PHE A 27 -5.98 -1.28 -2.20
C PHE A 27 -7.27 -1.45 -3.03
N ASP A 28 -7.25 -0.94 -4.27
CA ASP A 28 -8.34 -1.09 -5.22
C ASP A 28 -8.34 -2.49 -5.84
N ARG A 29 -9.26 -3.33 -5.38
CA ARG A 29 -9.47 -4.71 -5.87
C ARG A 29 -10.01 -4.75 -7.29
N GLN A 30 -10.55 -3.66 -7.82
CA GLN A 30 -11.09 -3.57 -9.18
C GLN A 30 -10.06 -3.04 -10.18
N ARG A 31 -8.89 -2.61 -9.72
CA ARG A 31 -7.80 -2.17 -10.60
C ARG A 31 -7.45 -3.27 -11.58
N LYS A 32 -7.46 -2.93 -12.87
CA LYS A 32 -7.06 -3.84 -13.95
C LYS A 32 -5.56 -4.12 -13.85
N LEU A 33 -5.22 -5.40 -13.94
CA LEU A 33 -3.82 -5.84 -13.96
C LEU A 33 -3.14 -5.41 -15.26
N PRO A 34 -1.83 -5.13 -15.22
CA PRO A 34 -1.08 -4.79 -16.42
C PRO A 34 -0.98 -5.99 -17.36
N SER A 35 -0.83 -5.76 -18.66
CA SER A 35 -0.82 -6.83 -19.67
C SER A 35 0.37 -7.78 -19.58
N ASN A 36 1.45 -7.35 -18.93
CA ASN A 36 2.66 -8.16 -18.69
C ASN A 36 2.55 -9.04 -17.44
N GLU A 37 1.40 -9.07 -16.77
CA GLU A 37 1.16 -9.89 -15.58
C GLU A 37 1.53 -11.37 -15.77
N PRO A 38 1.16 -12.07 -16.85
CA PRO A 38 1.52 -13.47 -17.03
C PRO A 38 3.03 -13.69 -17.09
N ALA A 39 3.75 -12.79 -17.74
CA ALA A 39 5.21 -12.84 -17.83
C ALA A 39 5.86 -12.59 -16.46
N LEU A 40 5.36 -11.61 -15.69
CA LEU A 40 5.85 -11.35 -14.34
C LEU A 40 5.62 -12.52 -13.39
N VAL A 41 4.45 -13.16 -13.47
CA VAL A 41 4.13 -14.34 -12.64
C VAL A 41 5.06 -15.50 -12.95
N GLN A 42 5.36 -15.72 -14.23
CA GLN A 42 6.27 -16.77 -14.67
C GLN A 42 7.73 -16.46 -14.29
N ASP A 43 8.26 -15.31 -14.71
CA ASP A 43 9.67 -14.94 -14.54
C ASP A 43 10.10 -14.87 -13.07
N LEU A 44 9.17 -14.49 -12.18
CA LEU A 44 9.43 -14.35 -10.74
C LEU A 44 8.82 -15.50 -9.92
N GLU A 45 8.28 -16.54 -10.55
CA GLU A 45 7.68 -17.71 -9.87
C GLU A 45 6.64 -17.32 -8.79
N LEU A 46 5.83 -16.29 -9.06
CA LEU A 46 4.97 -15.65 -8.05
C LEU A 46 3.85 -16.56 -7.54
N ASN A 47 3.48 -17.61 -8.29
CA ASN A 47 2.47 -18.58 -7.84
C ASN A 47 2.84 -19.22 -6.48
N THR A 48 4.12 -19.53 -6.27
CA THR A 48 4.59 -20.09 -4.99
C THR A 48 4.41 -19.09 -3.85
N LEU A 49 4.75 -17.82 -4.09
CA LEU A 49 4.57 -16.73 -3.12
C LEU A 49 3.09 -16.52 -2.80
N PHE A 50 2.22 -16.46 -3.82
CA PHE A 50 0.79 -16.26 -3.62
C PHE A 50 0.16 -17.40 -2.81
N ASN A 51 0.52 -18.64 -3.09
CA ASN A 51 0.05 -19.79 -2.32
C ASN A 51 0.52 -19.74 -0.85
N ALA A 52 1.77 -19.34 -0.61
CA ALA A 52 2.31 -19.17 0.74
C ALA A 52 1.61 -18.03 1.52
N MET A 53 1.31 -16.92 0.85
CA MET A 53 0.58 -15.79 1.46
C MET A 53 -0.89 -16.12 1.73
N ALA A 54 -1.50 -16.94 0.87
CA ALA A 54 -2.90 -17.32 0.97
C ALA A 54 -3.15 -18.35 2.08
N LEU A 55 -2.18 -19.19 2.43
CA LEU A 55 -2.33 -20.28 3.40
C LEU A 55 -3.55 -21.18 3.11
N GLY A 56 -3.90 -21.35 1.82
CA GLY A 56 -5.05 -22.13 1.36
C GLY A 56 -6.38 -21.36 1.25
N ASP A 57 -6.42 -20.08 1.62
CA ASP A 57 -7.61 -19.23 1.45
C ASP A 57 -7.67 -18.58 0.07
N GLU A 58 -8.71 -18.90 -0.70
CA GLU A 58 -8.89 -18.41 -2.08
C GLU A 58 -9.06 -16.89 -2.14
N PHE A 59 -9.74 -16.30 -1.14
CA PHE A 59 -9.88 -14.85 -1.08
C PHE A 59 -8.53 -14.16 -0.88
N SER A 60 -7.71 -14.68 0.03
CA SER A 60 -6.36 -14.20 0.31
C SER A 60 -5.44 -14.39 -0.88
N LEU A 61 -5.60 -15.47 -1.66
CA LEU A 61 -4.87 -15.70 -2.91
C LEU A 61 -5.16 -14.59 -3.93
N GLU A 62 -6.43 -14.29 -4.15
CA GLU A 62 -6.85 -13.25 -5.10
C GLU A 62 -6.42 -11.85 -4.64
N VAL A 63 -6.49 -11.57 -3.34
CA VAL A 63 -5.96 -10.34 -2.76
C VAL A 63 -4.44 -10.25 -2.93
N ALA A 64 -3.70 -11.32 -2.65
CA ALA A 64 -2.24 -11.35 -2.77
C ALA A 64 -1.78 -11.13 -4.22
N LYS A 65 -2.38 -11.84 -5.18
CA LYS A 65 -2.13 -11.64 -6.63
C LYS A 65 -2.30 -10.18 -7.00
N LYS A 66 -3.48 -9.62 -6.71
CA LYS A 66 -3.81 -8.24 -7.07
C LYS A 66 -2.90 -7.24 -6.34
N ALA A 67 -2.55 -7.47 -5.08
CA ALA A 67 -1.71 -6.56 -4.29
C ALA A 67 -0.27 -6.48 -4.82
N VAL A 68 0.31 -7.62 -5.20
CA VAL A 68 1.68 -7.70 -5.70
C VAL A 68 1.76 -7.19 -7.14
N LEU A 69 0.79 -7.53 -7.98
CA LEU A 69 0.80 -7.18 -9.41
C LEU A 69 0.29 -5.75 -9.68
N SER A 70 -0.46 -5.16 -8.74
CA SER A 70 -0.88 -3.75 -8.79
C SER A 70 0.18 -2.85 -8.18
N GLY A 71 1.29 -2.67 -8.90
CA GLY A 71 2.37 -1.76 -8.52
C GLY A 71 1.89 -0.32 -8.24
N LEU A 72 2.70 0.42 -7.49
CA LEU A 72 2.54 1.85 -7.28
C LEU A 72 3.50 2.62 -8.19
N SER A 73 3.02 3.71 -8.79
CA SER A 73 3.85 4.64 -9.57
C SER A 73 4.19 5.93 -8.83
N ASP A 74 3.43 6.23 -7.77
CA ASP A 74 3.60 7.44 -6.95
C ASP A 74 4.71 7.22 -5.90
N PRO A 75 5.84 7.95 -5.96
CA PRO A 75 6.96 7.79 -5.04
C PRO A 75 6.59 8.00 -3.57
N ASP A 76 5.66 8.90 -3.28
CA ASP A 76 5.26 9.20 -1.90
C ASP A 76 4.41 8.05 -1.33
N ALA A 77 3.59 7.41 -2.17
CA ALA A 77 2.84 6.20 -1.81
C ALA A 77 3.78 5.01 -1.52
N ILE A 78 4.85 4.88 -2.33
CA ILE A 78 5.88 3.84 -2.14
C ILE A 78 6.59 4.04 -0.80
N ARG A 79 7.08 5.25 -0.52
CA ARG A 79 7.76 5.57 0.75
C ARG A 79 6.88 5.32 1.97
N TYR A 80 5.61 5.70 1.88
CA TYR A 80 4.63 5.46 2.93
C TYR A 80 4.49 3.95 3.25
N ARG A 81 4.28 3.10 2.22
CA ARG A 81 4.20 1.64 2.43
C ARG A 81 5.50 1.06 2.99
N GLN A 82 6.66 1.51 2.53
CA GLN A 82 7.96 1.08 3.06
C GLN A 82 8.13 1.47 4.53
N ASN A 83 7.70 2.66 4.94
CA ASN A 83 7.77 3.11 6.34
C ASN A 83 6.86 2.27 7.25
N ILE A 84 5.67 1.89 6.80
CA ILE A 84 4.79 0.97 7.55
C ILE A 84 5.49 -0.36 7.77
N LEU A 85 6.03 -0.98 6.71
CA LEU A 85 6.72 -2.26 6.81
C LEU A 85 7.93 -2.18 7.75
N LYS A 86 8.71 -1.10 7.68
CA LYS A 86 9.83 -0.87 8.59
C LYS A 86 9.38 -0.80 10.06
N ARG A 87 8.23 -0.17 10.34
CA ARG A 87 7.66 -0.11 11.70
C ARG A 87 7.12 -1.45 12.20
N VAL A 88 6.73 -2.37 11.33
CA VAL A 88 6.19 -3.70 11.71
C VAL A 88 7.31 -4.73 11.92
N VAL A 89 8.47 -4.55 11.27
CA VAL A 89 9.60 -5.49 11.30
C VAL A 89 10.66 -5.14 12.37
N THR A 90 10.49 -4.03 13.10
CA THR A 90 11.37 -3.63 14.20
C THR A 90 10.68 -3.85 15.54
#